data_AF-A0A6L8QEU9-F1
#
_entry.id   AF-A0A6L8QEU9-F1
#
_cell.length_a   1.000
_cell.length_b   1.000
_cell.length_c   1.000
_cell.angle_alpha   90.00
_cell.angle_beta   90.00
_cell.angle_gamma   90.00
#
_symmetry.space_group_name_H-M   'P 1'
#
loop_
_entity.id
_entity.type
_entity.pdbx_description
1 polymer ?
#
loop_
_entity_poly.entity_id
_entity_poly.type
_entity_poly.pdbx_seq_one_letter_code
_entity_poly.pdbx_strand_id
1 'polypeptide(L)'
;MIGDSAGLMRPFKGKGINTAIHTGVYAARSIMMHGLSKDAFAENYYRDCSQLTQDIPYGKAVRIFTNMATSLKFMDHMIAVAAERPDFMKAMFSSVSGHDPYKKIIAETTSLSLVFTFTKRILAHFLLRQKACLPLKKEGLAL
;
A
#
# COMPACT_ATOMS: atom_id res chain seq x y z
N MET A 1 -21.83 -1.32 -9.45
CA MET A 1 -20.68 -1.07 -10.37
C MET A 1 -19.64 -2.16 -10.13
N ILE A 2 -18.88 -2.58 -11.15
CA ILE A 2 -17.98 -3.74 -11.08
C ILE A 2 -16.56 -3.34 -11.55
N GLY A 3 -15.52 -3.90 -10.93
CA GLY A 3 -14.12 -3.71 -11.35
C GLY A 3 -13.60 -2.29 -11.19
N ASP A 4 -12.81 -1.82 -12.16
CA ASP A 4 -12.14 -0.51 -12.12
C ASP A 4 -13.17 0.65 -12.13
N SER A 5 -14.31 0.44 -12.79
CA SER A 5 -15.42 1.40 -12.76
C SER A 5 -16.01 1.63 -11.36
N ALA A 6 -15.86 0.67 -10.44
CA ALA A 6 -16.26 0.82 -9.05
C ALA A 6 -15.19 1.54 -8.18
N GLY A 7 -14.06 1.94 -8.77
CA GLY A 7 -12.96 2.58 -8.03
C GLY A 7 -12.27 1.66 -7.02
N LEU A 8 -12.47 0.34 -7.16
CA LEU A 8 -11.98 -0.69 -6.23
C LEU A 8 -10.50 -1.07 -6.49
N MET A 9 -9.84 -0.38 -7.41
CA MET A 9 -8.47 -0.69 -7.78
C MET A 9 -7.51 -0.25 -6.68
N ARG A 10 -6.76 -1.21 -6.13
CA ARG A 10 -5.70 -0.92 -5.16
C ARG A 10 -4.57 -0.17 -5.88
N PRO A 11 -4.21 1.05 -5.45
CA PRO A 11 -3.08 1.78 -6.03
C PRO A 11 -1.80 0.93 -6.01
N PHE A 12 -0.96 1.03 -7.05
CA PHE A 12 0.33 0.31 -7.21
C PHE A 12 0.29 -1.21 -7.31
N LYS A 13 -0.91 -1.80 -7.21
CA LYS A 13 -1.08 -3.24 -7.13
C LYS A 13 -1.89 -3.66 -8.35
N GLY A 14 -1.23 -4.27 -9.35
CA GLY A 14 -1.80 -4.64 -10.65
C GLY A 14 -2.92 -5.70 -10.62
N LYS A 15 -3.76 -5.73 -9.59
CA LYS A 15 -4.86 -6.68 -9.35
C LYS A 15 -6.22 -6.18 -9.86
N GLY A 16 -6.22 -5.26 -10.84
CA GLY A 16 -7.46 -4.72 -11.44
C GLY A 16 -8.34 -5.82 -12.03
N ILE A 17 -7.71 -6.80 -12.72
CA ILE A 17 -8.40 -7.97 -13.31
C ILE A 17 -9.04 -8.84 -12.22
N ASN A 18 -8.30 -9.24 -11.18
CA ASN A 18 -8.89 -10.02 -10.07
C ASN A 18 -10.02 -9.27 -9.38
N THR A 19 -9.86 -7.96 -9.20
CA THR A 19 -10.90 -7.11 -8.59
C THR A 19 -12.16 -7.10 -9.45
N ALA A 20 -12.03 -6.99 -10.77
CA ALA A 20 -13.15 -7.06 -11.72
C ALA A 20 -13.84 -8.44 -11.70
N ILE A 21 -13.06 -9.53 -11.67
CA ILE A 21 -13.61 -10.89 -11.62
C ILE A 21 -14.38 -11.12 -10.31
N HIS A 22 -13.79 -10.80 -9.15
CA HIS A 22 -14.46 -10.99 -7.86
C HIS A 22 -15.73 -10.16 -7.75
N THR A 23 -15.67 -8.88 -8.13
CA THR A 23 -16.85 -8.00 -8.11
C THR A 23 -17.90 -8.40 -9.14
N GLY A 24 -17.53 -9.05 -10.24
CA GLY A 24 -18.46 -9.66 -11.18
C GLY A 24 -19.17 -10.88 -10.60
N VAL A 25 -18.42 -11.77 -9.94
CA VAL A 25 -18.96 -12.96 -9.27
C VAL A 25 -19.91 -12.57 -8.14
N TYR A 26 -19.55 -11.59 -7.31
CA TYR A 26 -20.43 -11.12 -6.23
C TYR A 26 -21.71 -10.48 -6.77
N ALA A 27 -21.62 -9.72 -7.87
CA ALA A 27 -22.79 -9.14 -8.50
C ALA A 27 -23.71 -10.23 -9.05
N ALA A 28 -23.17 -11.22 -9.77
CA ALA A 28 -23.94 -12.35 -10.29
C ALA A 28 -24.60 -13.16 -9.15
N ARG A 29 -23.87 -13.44 -8.07
CA ARG A 29 -24.40 -14.11 -6.88
C ARG A 29 -25.54 -13.32 -6.24
N SER A 30 -25.41 -12.00 -6.10
CA SER A 30 -26.47 -11.14 -5.56
C SER A 30 -27.73 -11.22 -6.42
N ILE A 31 -27.59 -11.16 -7.75
CA ILE A 31 -28.71 -11.26 -8.69
C ILE A 31 -29.39 -12.63 -8.59
N MET A 32 -28.61 -13.72 -8.60
CA MET A 32 -29.15 -15.07 -8.61
C MET A 32 -29.85 -15.44 -7.29
N MET A 33 -29.34 -14.97 -6.14
CA MET A 33 -29.83 -15.40 -4.83
C MET A 33 -30.87 -14.44 -4.23
N HIS A 34 -30.79 -13.14 -4.53
CA HIS A 34 -31.59 -12.11 -3.86
C HIS A 34 -32.33 -11.19 -4.85
N GLY A 35 -32.14 -11.38 -6.16
CA GLY A 35 -32.79 -10.59 -7.21
C GLY A 35 -32.11 -9.25 -7.49
N LEU A 36 -32.82 -8.38 -8.21
CA LEU A 36 -32.29 -7.13 -8.77
C LEU A 36 -32.57 -5.89 -7.89
N SER A 37 -33.08 -6.06 -6.68
CA SER A 37 -33.45 -4.93 -5.83
C SER A 37 -32.23 -4.18 -5.29
N LYS A 38 -32.39 -2.86 -5.07
CA LYS A 38 -31.33 -2.02 -4.52
C LYS A 38 -30.91 -2.49 -3.13
N ASP A 39 -31.87 -2.90 -2.31
CA ASP A 39 -31.64 -3.36 -0.93
C ASP A 39 -30.93 -4.72 -0.91
N ALA A 40 -31.27 -5.63 -1.83
CA ALA A 40 -30.57 -6.91 -2.00
C ALA A 40 -29.09 -6.70 -2.32
N PHE A 41 -28.76 -5.75 -3.20
CA PHE A 41 -27.38 -5.39 -3.47
C PHE A 41 -26.71 -4.70 -2.27
N ALA A 42 -27.40 -3.76 -1.61
CA ALA A 42 -26.88 -3.06 -0.43
C ALA A 42 -26.46 -4.02 0.69
N GLU A 43 -27.29 -5.04 0.97
CA GLU A 43 -27.07 -5.96 2.07
C GLU A 43 -26.10 -7.10 1.74
N ASN A 44 -26.04 -7.53 0.48
CA ASN A 44 -25.27 -8.72 0.08
C ASN A 44 -24.04 -8.36 -0.75
N TYR A 45 -24.22 -7.66 -1.87
CA TYR A 45 -23.12 -7.30 -2.77
C TYR A 45 -22.09 -6.38 -2.10
N TYR A 46 -22.54 -5.30 -1.44
CA TYR A 46 -21.61 -4.37 -0.78
C TYR A 46 -20.95 -4.99 0.44
N ARG A 47 -21.64 -5.89 1.15
CA ARG A 47 -21.07 -6.65 2.26
C ARG A 47 -19.97 -7.59 1.77
N ASP A 48 -20.18 -8.30 0.68
CA ASP A 48 -19.17 -9.18 0.07
C ASP A 48 -17.98 -8.39 -0.48
N CYS A 49 -18.21 -7.16 -0.96
CA CYS A 49 -17.15 -6.22 -1.37
C CYS A 49 -16.46 -5.49 -0.21
N SER A 50 -16.89 -5.66 1.04
CA SER A 50 -16.36 -4.93 2.21
C SER A 50 -14.86 -5.13 2.42
N GLN A 51 -14.36 -6.36 2.20
CA GLN A 51 -12.93 -6.67 2.33
C GLN A 51 -12.07 -5.94 1.29
N LEU A 52 -12.59 -5.73 0.08
CA LEU A 52 -11.89 -4.96 -0.94
C LEU A 52 -11.95 -3.46 -0.66
N THR A 53 -13.12 -2.96 -0.24
CA THR A 53 -13.34 -1.53 0.01
C THR A 53 -12.59 -1.00 1.23
N GLN A 54 -12.44 -1.80 2.29
CA GLN A 54 -11.70 -1.40 3.48
C GLN A 54 -10.20 -1.16 3.25
N ASP A 55 -9.60 -1.75 2.21
CA ASP A 55 -8.18 -1.58 1.89
C ASP A 55 -7.91 -0.34 1.00
N ILE A 56 -8.95 0.21 0.36
CA ILE A 56 -8.87 1.39 -0.51
C ILE A 56 -8.34 2.65 0.20
N PRO A 57 -8.84 3.06 1.39
CA PRO A 57 -8.34 4.28 2.04
C PRO A 57 -6.84 4.17 2.37
N TYR A 58 -6.36 2.99 2.78
CA TYR A 58 -4.95 2.76 3.03
C TYR A 58 -4.12 2.86 1.75
N GLY A 59 -4.59 2.28 0.65
CA GLY A 59 -3.94 2.42 -0.66
C GLY A 59 -3.90 3.87 -1.16
N LYS A 60 -4.96 4.65 -0.94
CA LYS A 60 -4.98 6.10 -1.23
C LYS A 60 -3.97 6.87 -0.38
N ALA A 61 -3.87 6.55 0.91
CA ALA A 61 -2.87 7.15 1.80
C ALA A 61 -1.45 6.86 1.31
N VAL A 62 -1.14 5.60 0.99
CA VAL A 62 0.18 5.21 0.43
C VAL A 62 0.47 6.00 -0.85
N ARG A 63 -0.51 6.18 -1.73
CA ARG A 63 -0.34 7.00 -2.95
C ARG A 63 -0.02 8.46 -2.67
N ILE A 64 -0.71 9.07 -1.71
CA ILE A 64 -0.42 10.45 -1.30
C ILE A 64 1.00 10.53 -0.72
N PHE A 65 1.39 9.60 0.15
CA PHE A 65 2.73 9.54 0.71
C PHE A 65 3.81 9.37 -0.35
N THR A 66 3.63 8.46 -1.30
CA THR A 66 4.56 8.27 -2.41
C THR A 66 4.69 9.53 -3.26
N ASN A 67 3.58 10.16 -3.64
CA ASN A 67 3.60 11.40 -4.42
C ASN A 67 4.30 12.54 -3.67
N MET A 68 4.04 12.66 -2.36
CA MET A 68 4.69 13.65 -1.50
C MET A 68 6.19 13.37 -1.41
N ALA A 69 6.60 12.13 -1.15
CA ALA A 69 8.00 11.73 -1.08
C ALA A 69 8.74 11.99 -2.40
N THR A 70 8.10 11.72 -3.55
CA THR A 70 8.66 12.04 -4.87
C THR A 70 8.78 13.55 -5.07
N SER A 71 7.74 14.32 -4.75
CA SER A 71 7.75 15.79 -4.90
C SER A 71 8.83 16.46 -4.03
N LEU A 72 9.13 15.89 -2.87
CA LEU A 72 10.15 16.36 -1.94
C LEU A 72 11.55 15.78 -2.23
N LYS A 73 11.73 14.97 -3.29
CA LYS A 73 12.97 14.21 -3.58
C LYS A 73 13.46 13.37 -2.39
N PHE A 74 12.52 12.90 -1.58
CA PHE A 74 12.77 12.15 -0.34
C PHE A 74 12.78 10.63 -0.56
N MET A 75 12.44 10.17 -1.78
CA MET A 75 12.40 8.75 -2.12
C MET A 75 13.77 8.06 -1.94
N ASP A 76 14.86 8.74 -2.27
CA ASP A 76 16.22 8.20 -2.13
C ASP A 76 16.56 7.92 -0.65
N HIS A 77 16.10 8.76 0.27
CA HIS A 77 16.24 8.54 1.71
C HIS A 77 15.40 7.37 2.19
N MET A 78 14.18 7.19 1.65
CA MET A 78 13.36 6.03 1.96
C MET A 78 14.06 4.73 1.52
N ILE A 79 14.69 4.72 0.35
CA ILE A 79 15.46 3.57 -0.15
C ILE A 79 16.69 3.33 0.72
N ALA A 80 17.42 4.38 1.12
CA ALA A 80 18.57 4.25 2.01
C ALA A 80 18.18 3.68 3.39
N VAL A 81 17.05 4.13 3.96
CA VAL A 81 16.52 3.56 5.21
C VAL A 81 16.10 2.09 5.01
N ALA A 82 15.48 1.76 3.88
CA ALA A 82 15.10 0.39 3.56
C ALA A 82 16.31 -0.54 3.45
N ALA A 83 17.43 -0.06 2.90
CA ALA A 83 18.68 -0.82 2.82
C ALA A 83 19.25 -1.19 4.21
N GLU A 84 19.00 -0.38 5.23
CA GLU A 84 19.46 -0.63 6.60
C GLU A 84 18.45 -1.41 7.45
N ARG A 85 17.16 -1.40 7.06
CA ARG A 85 16.04 -1.93 7.84
C ARG A 85 15.25 -2.97 7.06
N PRO A 86 15.48 -4.27 7.29
CA PRO A 86 14.80 -5.36 6.57
C PRO A 86 13.28 -5.34 6.72
N ASP A 87 12.78 -4.91 7.89
CA ASP A 87 11.35 -4.74 8.16
C ASP A 87 10.73 -3.66 7.27
N PHE A 88 11.41 -2.53 7.11
CA PHE A 88 10.97 -1.47 6.22
C PHE A 88 11.10 -1.83 4.75
N MET A 89 12.18 -2.54 4.36
CA MET A 89 12.33 -3.08 3.01
C MET A 89 11.19 -4.02 2.66
N LYS A 90 10.84 -4.94 3.56
CA LYS A 90 9.71 -5.87 3.38
C LYS A 90 8.40 -5.12 3.23
N ALA A 91 8.18 -4.06 4.02
CA ALA A 91 6.99 -3.22 3.91
C ALA A 91 6.87 -2.51 2.56
N MET A 92 7.96 -1.88 2.11
CA MET A 92 8.06 -1.20 0.81
C MET A 92 7.83 -2.19 -0.33
N PHE A 93 8.45 -3.37 -0.26
CA PHE A 93 8.26 -4.44 -1.24
C PHE A 93 6.81 -4.95 -1.26
N SER A 94 6.24 -5.31 -0.11
CA SER A 94 4.86 -5.79 0.00
C SER A 94 3.82 -4.76 -0.45
N SER A 95 4.13 -3.46 -0.31
CA SER A 95 3.29 -2.37 -0.79
C SER A 95 3.15 -2.38 -2.32
N VAL A 96 4.18 -2.83 -3.04
CA VAL A 96 4.18 -2.87 -4.52
C VAL A 96 3.88 -4.29 -5.06
N SER A 97 4.25 -5.35 -4.34
CA SER A 97 4.34 -6.72 -4.86
C SER A 97 3.04 -7.52 -4.94
N GLY A 98 1.87 -6.95 -4.60
CA GLY A 98 0.65 -7.73 -4.75
C GLY A 98 0.24 -8.60 -3.54
N HIS A 99 1.14 -8.92 -2.61
CA HIS A 99 0.93 -10.05 -1.70
C HIS A 99 -0.02 -9.75 -0.52
N ASP A 100 0.20 -8.68 0.27
CA ASP A 100 -0.56 -8.45 1.52
C ASP A 100 -1.44 -7.18 1.49
N PRO A 101 -2.64 -7.16 2.12
CA PRO A 101 -3.44 -5.93 2.23
C PRO A 101 -2.64 -4.75 2.81
N TYR A 102 -2.88 -3.53 2.34
CA TYR A 102 -2.19 -2.33 2.84
C TYR A 102 -2.40 -2.14 4.34
N LYS A 103 -3.61 -2.43 4.85
CA LYS A 103 -3.89 -2.41 6.29
C LYS A 103 -2.93 -3.30 7.09
N LYS A 104 -2.65 -4.50 6.58
CA LYS A 104 -1.75 -5.47 7.22
C LYS A 104 -0.30 -5.01 7.15
N ILE A 105 0.12 -4.51 5.99
CA ILE A 105 1.47 -3.95 5.80
C ILE A 105 1.70 -2.80 6.79
N ILE A 106 0.77 -1.84 6.88
CA ILE A 106 0.88 -0.71 7.79
C ILE A 106 0.90 -1.20 9.24
N ALA A 107 0.03 -2.14 9.64
CA ALA A 107 0.03 -2.68 11.00
C ALA A 107 1.35 -3.37 11.37
N GLU A 108 1.94 -4.15 10.46
CA GLU A 108 3.21 -4.85 10.69
C GLU A 108 4.43 -3.92 10.64
N THR A 109 4.34 -2.82 9.89
CA THR A 109 5.45 -1.88 9.68
C THR A 109 5.46 -0.73 10.70
N THR A 110 4.30 -0.39 11.28
CA THR A 110 4.16 0.70 12.24
C THR A 110 4.77 0.29 13.58
N SER A 111 6.10 0.37 13.67
CA SER A 111 6.80 0.40 14.94
C SER A 111 7.13 1.84 15.32
N LEU A 112 6.92 2.19 16.59
CA LEU A 112 7.28 3.51 17.15
C LEU A 112 8.75 3.86 16.87
N SER A 113 9.62 2.85 16.87
CA SER A 113 11.04 2.98 16.51
C SER A 113 11.25 3.41 15.05
N LEU A 114 10.48 2.87 14.11
CA LEU A 114 10.54 3.27 12.70
C LEU A 114 10.07 4.70 12.51
N VAL A 115 8.92 5.05 13.10
CA VAL A 115 8.35 6.40 13.02
C VAL A 115 9.32 7.42 13.59
N PHE A 116 9.93 7.14 14.74
CA PHE A 116 10.92 8.03 15.36
C PHE A 116 12.19 8.17 14.50
N THR A 117 12.70 7.06 13.96
CA THR A 117 13.88 7.07 13.07
C THR A 117 13.61 7.86 11.80
N PHE A 118 12.44 7.67 11.19
CA PHE A 118 12.00 8.41 10.01
C PHE A 118 11.83 9.89 10.32
N THR A 119 11.17 10.22 11.43
CA THR A 119 10.93 11.60 11.85
C THR A 119 12.25 12.33 12.11
N LYS A 120 13.19 11.67 12.78
CA LYS A 120 14.55 12.19 13.01
C LYS A 120 15.33 12.37 11.70
N ARG A 121 15.29 11.41 10.77
CA ARG A 121 15.95 11.52 9.46
C ARG A 121 15.30 12.56 8.55
N ILE A 122 13.97 12.70 8.57
CA ILE A 122 13.23 13.74 7.85
C ILE A 122 13.60 15.11 8.40
N LEU A 123 13.51 15.31 9.72
CA LEU A 123 13.89 16.57 10.37
C LEU A 123 15.35 16.91 10.10
N ALA A 124 16.27 15.95 10.24
CA ALA A 124 17.67 16.15 9.91
C ALA A 124 17.86 16.51 8.43
N HIS A 125 17.15 15.88 7.51
CA HIS A 125 17.26 16.20 6.08
C HIS A 125 16.70 17.58 5.74
N PHE A 126 15.53 17.93 6.28
CA PHE A 126 14.87 19.22 6.02
C PHE A 126 15.61 20.39 6.70
N LEU A 127 16.23 20.16 7.86
CA LEU A 127 16.97 21.18 8.60
C LEU A 127 18.45 21.27 8.16
N LEU A 128 19.10 20.16 7.79
CA LEU A 128 20.55 20.11 7.50
C LEU A 128 20.89 19.91 6.01
N ARG A 129 19.89 19.77 5.13
CA ARG A 129 20.07 19.63 3.66
C ARG A 129 21.01 18.47 3.26
N GLN A 130 21.13 17.43 4.09
CA GLN A 130 22.04 16.30 3.85
C GLN A 130 21.59 15.43 2.68
N LYS A 131 22.42 15.27 1.64
CA LYS A 131 22.16 14.34 0.53
C LYS A 131 22.00 12.90 1.05
N ALA A 132 21.04 12.16 0.52
CA ALA A 132 20.91 10.74 0.80
C ALA A 132 22.16 10.02 0.30
N CYS A 133 22.86 9.33 1.19
CA CYS A 133 23.89 8.37 0.83
C CYS A 133 23.32 6.97 1.05
N LEU A 134 23.28 6.16 -0.01
CA LEU A 134 23.09 4.72 0.15
C LEU A 134 24.26 4.19 1.01
N PRO A 135 24.01 3.29 1.98
CA PRO A 135 25.10 2.65 2.69
C PRO A 135 25.95 1.89 1.65
N LEU A 136 27.20 2.32 1.47
CA LEU A 136 28.15 1.58 0.66
C LEU A 136 28.31 0.21 1.31
N LYS A 137 28.01 -0.85 0.55
CA LYS A 137 28.36 -2.22 0.89
C LYS A 137 29.85 -2.20 1.25
N LYS A 138 30.20 -2.54 2.50
CA LYS A 138 31.61 -2.82 2.84
C LYS A 138 32.02 -4.04 2.03
N GLU A 139 32.58 -3.81 0.85
CA GLU A 139 33.40 -4.81 0.18
C GLU A 139 34.73 -4.84 0.94
N GLY A 140 34.90 -5.86 1.78
CA GLY A 140 36.09 -6.01 2.60
C GLY A 140 36.12 -7.35 3.32
N LEU A 141 36.85 -8.29 2.70
CA LEU A 141 37.46 -9.51 3.24
C LEU A 141 36.59 -10.73 3.56
N ALA A 142 36.65 -11.70 2.64
CA ALA A 142 37.20 -13.02 2.97
C ALA A 142 37.95 -13.54 1.73
N LEU A 143 39.29 -13.48 1.80
CA LEU A 143 40.18 -14.43 1.11
C LEU A 143 40.10 -15.76 1.86
#